data_AF-A0A9D7MRV4-F1
#
_entry.id   AF-A0A9D7MRV4-F1
#
_cell.length_a   1.000
_cell.length_b   1.000
_cell.length_c   1.000
_cell.angle_alpha   90.00
_cell.angle_beta   90.00
_cell.angle_gamma   90.00
#
_symmetry.space_group_name_H-M   'P 1'
#
loop_
_entity.id
_entity.type
_entity.pdbx_description
1 polymer ?
#
loop_
_entity_poly.entity_id
_entity_poly.type
_entity_poly.pdbx_seq_one_letter_code
_entity_poly.pdbx_strand_id
1 'polypeptide(L)'
;MQSPSGEPTFAVFAFTNILTSLLDKHNPDAIAVIFDTPEPTFRHILYDQYKAHRDAFPEDLVPQLQRIKQLIGLMGLEMVEMPGFEADDIVGTICRRESDDGHEILCVTSDKDYFQLVNDKVKILRPART
;
A
#
# COMPACT_ATOMS: atom_id res chain seq x y z
N MET A 1 11.12 18.70 -1.38
CA MET A 1 11.25 18.91 0.07
C MET A 1 12.38 18.00 0.56
N GLN A 2 13.33 18.52 1.32
CA GLN A 2 14.48 17.75 1.84
C GLN A 2 14.69 18.06 3.32
N SER A 3 15.29 17.13 4.05
CA SER A 3 15.74 17.36 5.44
C SER A 3 16.96 18.29 5.47
N PRO A 4 17.35 18.82 6.65
CA PRO A 4 18.60 19.57 6.80
C PRO A 4 19.86 18.79 6.40
N SER A 5 19.80 17.44 6.41
CA SER A 5 20.89 16.57 5.96
C SER A 5 20.84 16.25 4.46
N GLY A 6 19.93 16.86 3.69
CA GLY A 6 19.77 16.67 2.25
C GLY A 6 18.97 15.42 1.85
N GLU A 7 18.39 14.68 2.81
CA GLU A 7 17.57 13.51 2.51
C GLU A 7 16.24 13.96 1.86
N PRO A 8 15.81 13.38 0.73
CA PRO A 8 14.47 13.61 0.20
C PRO A 8 13.39 13.23 1.22
N THR A 9 12.37 14.07 1.42
CA THR A 9 11.32 13.82 2.44
C THR A 9 9.90 14.00 1.93
N PHE A 10 9.72 14.30 0.65
CA PHE A 10 8.41 14.59 0.08
C PHE A 10 7.44 13.40 0.19
N ALA A 11 7.88 12.19 -0.15
CA ALA A 11 7.04 10.99 -0.08
C ALA A 11 6.66 10.64 1.37
N VAL A 12 7.61 10.81 2.31
CA VAL A 12 7.34 10.62 3.74
C VAL A 12 6.25 11.59 4.20
N PHE A 13 6.41 12.89 3.90
CA PHE A 13 5.44 13.92 4.26
C PHE A 13 4.05 13.66 3.65
N ALA A 14 4.00 13.35 2.35
CA ALA A 14 2.76 13.06 1.64
C ALA A 14 2.05 11.82 2.22
N PHE A 15 2.81 10.74 2.46
CA PHE A 15 2.28 9.53 3.08
C PHE A 15 1.71 9.81 4.47
N THR A 16 2.45 10.51 5.34
CA THR A 16 1.99 10.86 6.68
C THR A 16 0.68 11.63 6.64
N ASN A 17 0.55 12.64 5.76
CA ASN A 17 -0.68 13.43 5.65
C ASN A 17 -1.87 12.61 5.17
N ILE A 18 -1.66 11.71 4.20
CA ILE A 18 -2.70 10.80 3.74
C ILE A 18 -3.13 9.88 4.89
N LEU A 19 -2.16 9.26 5.58
CA LEU A 19 -2.43 8.33 6.67
C LEU A 19 -3.17 9.01 7.83
N THR A 20 -2.70 10.16 8.32
CA THR A 20 -3.37 10.86 9.41
C THR A 20 -4.76 11.34 9.02
N SER A 21 -4.93 11.86 7.80
CA SER A 21 -6.25 12.24 7.30
C SER A 21 -7.21 11.06 7.19
N LEU A 22 -6.73 9.85 6.86
CA LEU A 22 -7.54 8.65 6.82
C LEU A 22 -7.98 8.22 8.22
N LEU A 23 -7.04 8.21 9.17
CA LEU A 23 -7.31 7.87 10.57
C LEU A 23 -8.35 8.83 11.16
N ASP A 24 -8.17 10.15 10.97
CA ASP A 24 -9.08 11.16 11.50
C ASP A 24 -10.48 11.10 10.87
N LYS A 25 -10.55 10.90 9.54
CA LYS A 25 -11.81 10.95 8.80
C LYS A 25 -12.63 9.68 8.93
N HIS A 26 -11.98 8.52 8.96
CA HIS A 26 -12.64 7.23 8.92
C HIS A 26 -12.68 6.52 10.27
N ASN A 27 -11.82 6.90 11.22
CA ASN A 27 -11.73 6.30 12.56
C ASN A 27 -11.88 4.75 12.53
N PRO A 28 -11.01 4.04 11.79
CA PRO A 28 -11.18 2.61 11.56
C PRO A 28 -10.85 1.81 12.82
N ASP A 29 -11.55 0.68 13.03
CA ASP A 29 -11.24 -0.25 14.11
C ASP A 29 -9.89 -0.97 13.91
N ALA A 30 -9.46 -1.11 12.65
CA ALA A 30 -8.19 -1.71 12.25
C ALA A 30 -7.64 -1.08 10.97
N ILE A 31 -6.32 -1.04 10.85
CA ILE A 31 -5.61 -0.59 9.64
C ILE A 31 -4.39 -1.47 9.40
N ALA A 32 -4.15 -1.81 8.14
CA ALA A 32 -2.95 -2.51 7.71
C ALA A 32 -2.36 -1.80 6.48
N VAL A 33 -1.03 -1.73 6.41
CA VAL A 33 -0.30 -1.20 5.27
C VAL A 33 0.43 -2.36 4.59
N ILE A 34 0.18 -2.54 3.29
CA ILE A 34 0.70 -3.66 2.53
C ILE A 34 1.76 -3.14 1.56
N PHE A 35 2.93 -3.79 1.54
CA PHE A 35 4.01 -3.47 0.60
C PHE A 35 4.31 -4.64 -0.33
N ASP A 36 4.65 -4.32 -1.58
CA ASP A 36 5.29 -5.28 -2.48
C ASP A 36 6.68 -5.66 -1.97
N THR A 37 7.11 -6.85 -2.36
CA THR A 37 8.45 -7.37 -2.06
C THR A 37 9.28 -7.46 -3.36
N PRO A 38 10.62 -7.38 -3.30
CA PRO A 38 11.47 -7.47 -4.50
C PRO A 38 11.52 -8.88 -5.10
N GLU A 39 11.11 -9.90 -4.37
CA GLU A 39 11.12 -11.29 -4.81
C GLU A 39 10.15 -11.53 -5.98
N PRO A 40 10.53 -12.38 -6.96
CA PRO A 40 9.66 -12.71 -8.07
C PRO A 40 8.39 -13.41 -7.58
N THR A 41 7.25 -12.95 -8.07
CA THR A 41 5.95 -13.56 -7.79
C THR A 41 5.65 -14.72 -8.72
N PHE A 42 4.60 -15.50 -8.43
CA PHE A 42 4.15 -16.58 -9.30
C PHE A 42 3.83 -16.11 -10.73
N ARG A 43 3.46 -14.84 -10.93
CA ARG A 43 3.25 -14.25 -12.27
C ARG A 43 4.55 -14.10 -13.05
N HIS A 44 5.66 -13.74 -12.38
CA HIS A 44 6.98 -13.67 -13.00
C HIS A 44 7.48 -15.06 -13.40
N ILE A 45 7.23 -16.08 -12.58
CA ILE A 45 7.59 -17.47 -12.88
C ILE A 45 6.78 -18.00 -14.08
N LEU A 46 5.50 -17.62 -14.17
CA LEU A 46 4.63 -18.05 -15.27
C LEU A 46 4.93 -17.33 -16.59
N TYR A 47 5.37 -16.06 -16.52
CA TYR A 47 5.63 -15.24 -17.70
C TYR A 47 6.78 -14.25 -17.46
N ASP A 48 7.93 -14.53 -18.07
CA ASP A 48 9.17 -13.75 -17.89
C ASP A 48 9.06 -12.27 -18.31
N GLN A 49 8.15 -11.91 -19.22
CA GLN A 49 7.95 -10.51 -19.62
C GLN A 49 6.91 -9.77 -18.77
N TYR A 50 6.37 -10.41 -17.72
CA TYR A 50 5.44 -9.77 -16.81
C TYR A 50 6.11 -8.55 -16.16
N LYS A 51 5.49 -7.37 -16.29
CA LYS A 51 6.01 -6.06 -15.82
C LYS A 51 7.42 -5.69 -16.33
N ALA A 52 7.95 -6.34 -17.37
CA ALA A 52 9.29 -6.05 -17.90
C ALA A 52 9.48 -4.62 -18.43
N HIS A 53 8.38 -3.93 -18.79
CA HIS A 53 8.39 -2.54 -19.25
C HIS A 53 8.12 -1.51 -18.14
N ARG A 54 8.03 -1.95 -16.88
CA ARG A 54 7.82 -1.03 -15.75
C ARG A 54 9.15 -0.32 -15.46
N ASP A 55 9.08 0.99 -15.26
CA ASP A 55 10.25 1.77 -14.85
C ASP A 55 10.79 1.25 -13.52
N ALA A 56 12.12 1.31 -13.38
CA ALA A 56 12.77 0.99 -12.13
C ALA A 56 12.25 1.90 -11.00
N PHE A 57 12.21 1.37 -9.78
CA PHE A 57 11.83 2.16 -8.62
C PHE A 57 12.80 3.35 -8.46
N PRO A 58 12.30 4.60 -8.37
CA PRO A 58 13.16 5.77 -8.27
C PRO A 58 14.12 5.72 -7.08
N GLU A 59 15.42 5.96 -7.31
CA GLU A 59 16.45 5.86 -6.28
C GLU A 59 16.22 6.82 -5.10
N ASP A 60 15.64 7.99 -5.36
CA ASP A 60 15.31 9.00 -4.35
C ASP A 60 14.15 8.59 -3.45
N LEU A 61 13.31 7.64 -3.89
CA LEU A 61 12.23 7.06 -3.08
C LEU A 61 12.72 5.94 -2.16
N VAL A 62 13.86 5.30 -2.44
CA VAL A 62 14.39 4.19 -1.62
C VAL A 62 14.59 4.59 -0.15
N PRO A 63 15.33 5.67 0.18
CA PRO A 63 15.48 6.09 1.57
C PRO A 63 14.13 6.49 2.19
N GLN A 64 13.26 7.13 1.41
CA GLN A 64 11.94 7.57 1.87
C GLN A 64 11.02 6.39 2.23
N LEU A 65 11.05 5.30 1.46
CA LEU A 65 10.30 4.09 1.75
C LEU A 65 10.72 3.49 3.10
N GLN A 66 12.02 3.47 3.40
CA GLN A 66 12.51 3.00 4.70
C GLN A 66 12.01 3.88 5.85
N ARG A 67 12.00 5.21 5.66
CA ARG A 67 11.41 6.14 6.65
C ARG A 67 9.91 5.93 6.84
N ILE A 68 9.17 5.66 5.75
CA ILE A 68 7.75 5.35 5.82
C ILE A 68 7.51 4.08 6.65
N LYS A 69 8.25 2.99 6.39
CA LYS A 69 8.14 1.76 7.19
C LYS A 69 8.47 2.00 8.67
N GLN A 70 9.52 2.77 8.96
CA GLN A 70 9.85 3.18 10.34
C GLN A 70 8.71 3.95 11.00
N LEU A 71 8.11 4.92 10.30
CA LEU A 71 6.98 5.70 10.80
C LEU A 71 5.78 4.80 11.14
N ILE A 72 5.40 3.90 10.24
CA ILE A 72 4.27 2.99 10.43
C ILE A 72 4.51 2.11 11.67
N GLY A 73 5.73 1.57 11.82
CA GLY A 73 6.11 0.79 13.00
C GLY A 73 6.06 1.61 14.30
N LEU A 74 6.50 2.87 14.28
CA LEU A 74 6.41 3.76 15.44
C LEU A 74 4.97 4.14 15.81
N MET A 75 4.07 4.16 14.84
CA MET A 75 2.63 4.37 15.06
C MET A 75 1.93 3.10 15.57
N GLY A 76 2.63 1.97 15.64
CA GLY A 76 2.05 0.69 16.08
C GLY A 76 1.05 0.10 15.09
N LEU A 77 1.13 0.48 13.81
CA LEU A 77 0.25 -0.02 12.77
C LEU A 77 0.80 -1.31 12.14
N GLU A 78 -0.10 -2.17 11.69
CA GLU A 78 0.26 -3.44 11.06
C GLU A 78 0.87 -3.19 9.67
N MET A 79 2.02 -3.81 9.40
CA MET A 79 2.68 -3.83 8.10
C MET A 79 2.80 -5.25 7.59
N VAL A 80 2.36 -5.49 6.35
CA VAL A 80 2.37 -6.82 5.75
C VAL A 80 3.20 -6.83 4.47
N GLU A 81 4.16 -7.75 4.42
CA GLU A 81 5.00 -8.07 3.27
C GLU A 81 5.05 -9.59 3.13
N MET A 82 4.86 -10.12 1.93
CA MET A 82 4.88 -11.56 1.69
C MET A 82 5.65 -11.88 0.40
N PRO A 83 6.87 -12.44 0.50
CA PRO A 83 7.63 -12.88 -0.66
C PRO A 83 6.83 -13.85 -1.54
N GLY A 84 6.90 -13.64 -2.86
CA GLY A 84 6.19 -14.45 -3.84
C GLY A 84 4.77 -13.98 -4.18
N PHE A 85 4.27 -12.96 -3.48
CA PHE A 85 2.97 -12.31 -3.73
C PHE A 85 3.14 -10.80 -3.91
N GLU A 86 2.22 -10.22 -4.68
CA GLU A 86 2.10 -8.77 -4.81
C GLU A 86 1.17 -8.20 -3.73
N ALA A 87 1.25 -6.89 -3.50
CA ALA A 87 0.40 -6.21 -2.53
C ALA A 87 -1.10 -6.39 -2.84
N ASP A 88 -1.48 -6.45 -4.12
CA ASP A 88 -2.86 -6.67 -4.56
C ASP A 88 -3.36 -8.09 -4.25
N ASP A 89 -2.51 -9.11 -4.30
CA ASP A 89 -2.85 -10.48 -3.90
C ASP A 89 -3.18 -10.55 -2.40
N ILE A 90 -2.36 -9.88 -1.58
CA ILE A 90 -2.55 -9.82 -0.13
C ILE A 90 -3.82 -9.05 0.21
N VAL A 91 -4.02 -7.86 -0.38
CA VAL A 91 -5.23 -7.06 -0.13
C VAL A 91 -6.48 -7.78 -0.63
N GLY A 92 -6.42 -8.42 -1.80
CA GLY A 92 -7.53 -9.23 -2.32
C GLY A 92 -7.90 -10.38 -1.39
N THR A 93 -6.89 -11.05 -0.82
CA THR A 93 -7.09 -12.12 0.17
C THR A 93 -7.77 -11.60 1.44
N ILE A 94 -7.29 -10.47 1.99
CA ILE A 94 -7.88 -9.82 3.17
C ILE A 94 -9.32 -9.38 2.86
N CYS A 95 -9.55 -8.70 1.74
CA CYS A 95 -10.87 -8.21 1.36
C CYS A 95 -11.89 -9.35 1.27
N ARG A 96 -11.53 -10.45 0.60
CA ARG A 96 -12.41 -11.62 0.48
C ARG A 96 -12.74 -12.18 1.86
N ARG A 97 -11.73 -12.49 2.66
CA ARG A 97 -11.91 -13.10 3.98
C ARG A 97 -12.73 -12.24 4.92
N GLU A 98 -12.33 -10.98 5.09
CA GLU A 98 -12.95 -10.09 6.08
C GLU A 98 -14.37 -9.68 5.65
N SER A 99 -14.65 -9.56 4.34
CA SER A 99 -16.01 -9.27 3.88
C SER A 99 -16.96 -10.45 4.06
N ASP A 100 -16.47 -11.68 3.89
CA ASP A 100 -17.24 -12.90 4.18
C ASP A 100 -17.54 -13.02 5.69
N ASP A 101 -16.64 -12.53 6.55
CA ASP A 101 -16.84 -12.42 8.01
C ASP A 101 -17.71 -11.21 8.42
N GLY A 102 -18.18 -10.42 7.45
CA GLY A 102 -19.15 -9.33 7.63
C GLY A 102 -18.57 -7.94 7.88
N HIS A 103 -17.24 -7.82 7.89
CA HIS A 103 -16.52 -6.56 8.08
C HIS A 103 -16.64 -5.63 6.87
N GLU A 104 -16.70 -4.32 7.11
CA GLU A 104 -16.61 -3.31 6.06
C GLU A 104 -15.14 -2.96 5.81
N ILE A 105 -14.71 -3.01 4.54
CA ILE A 105 -13.32 -2.77 4.14
C ILE A 105 -13.26 -1.54 3.23
N LEU A 106 -12.30 -0.67 3.51
CA LEU A 106 -11.97 0.47 2.66
C LEU A 106 -10.55 0.31 2.09
N CYS A 107 -10.45 -0.06 0.82
CA CYS A 107 -9.17 -0.11 0.11
C CYS A 107 -8.74 1.27 -0.33
N VAL A 108 -7.59 1.75 0.15
CA VAL A 108 -7.02 3.04 -0.26
C VAL A 108 -5.98 2.82 -1.35
N THR A 109 -6.36 3.04 -2.60
CA THR A 109 -5.46 2.82 -3.75
C THR A 109 -5.86 3.68 -4.95
N SER A 110 -4.89 3.97 -5.82
CA SER A 110 -5.15 4.57 -7.12
C SER A 110 -5.30 3.53 -8.24
N ASP A 111 -4.93 2.27 -7.96
CA ASP A 111 -4.98 1.16 -8.88
C ASP A 111 -6.43 0.77 -9.20
N LYS A 112 -6.71 0.58 -10.49
CA LYS A 112 -8.05 0.20 -10.97
C LYS A 112 -8.27 -1.30 -10.87
N ASP A 113 -7.22 -2.10 -10.76
CA ASP A 113 -7.37 -3.55 -10.68
C ASP A 113 -8.13 -3.96 -9.43
N TYR A 114 -8.11 -3.14 -8.38
CA TYR A 114 -8.89 -3.34 -7.16
C TYR A 114 -10.40 -3.26 -7.40
N PHE A 115 -10.87 -2.69 -8.52
CA PHE A 115 -12.31 -2.67 -8.85
C PHE A 115 -12.93 -4.07 -8.91
N GLN A 116 -12.12 -5.11 -9.17
CA GLN A 116 -12.56 -6.50 -9.12
C GLN A 116 -13.00 -6.96 -7.71
N LEU A 117 -12.56 -6.27 -6.66
CA LEU A 117 -12.84 -6.60 -5.25
C LEU A 117 -14.11 -5.95 -4.72
N VAL A 118 -14.67 -4.96 -5.42
CA VAL A 118 -15.79 -4.14 -4.93
C VAL A 118 -17.06 -4.98 -4.78
N ASN A 119 -17.68 -4.86 -3.61
CA ASN A 119 -18.98 -5.45 -3.30
C ASN A 119 -19.70 -4.60 -2.23
N ASP A 120 -20.77 -5.12 -1.62
CA ASP A 120 -21.54 -4.40 -0.60
C ASP A 120 -20.71 -4.00 0.65
N LYS A 121 -19.60 -4.70 0.90
CA LYS A 121 -18.72 -4.55 2.06
C LYS A 121 -17.35 -3.96 1.72
N VAL A 122 -16.88 -4.10 0.49
CA VAL A 122 -15.56 -3.64 0.04
C VAL A 122 -15.72 -2.40 -0.83
N LYS A 123 -15.23 -1.27 -0.33
CA LYS A 123 -15.23 0.03 -1.02
C LYS A 123 -13.80 0.45 -1.36
N ILE A 124 -13.65 1.29 -2.38
CA ILE A 124 -12.36 1.85 -2.78
C ILE A 124 -12.37 3.36 -2.60
N LEU A 125 -11.35 3.85 -1.90
CA LEU A 125 -11.04 5.26 -1.79
C LEU A 125 -9.80 5.55 -2.63
N ARG A 126 -9.97 6.41 -3.64
CA ARG A 126 -8.83 6.93 -4.40
C ARG A 126 -8.35 8.21 -3.72
N PRO A 127 -7.09 8.29 -3.25
CA PRO A 127 -6.55 9.53 -2.71
C PRO A 127 -6.65 10.63 -3.76
N ALA A 128 -7.07 11.83 -3.37
CA ALA A 128 -7.09 12.98 -4.27
C ALA A 128 -5.66 13.26 -4.75
N ARG A 129 -5.49 13.61 -6.04
CA ARG A 129 -4.23 14.17 -6.52
C ARG A 129 -4.12 15.58 -5.94
N THR A 130 -3.26 15.76 -4.95
CA THR A 130 -2.71 17.08 -4.58
C THR A 130 -1.77 17.58 -5.66
#